data_AF-A0A938ZUK1-F1
#
_entry.id   AF-A0A938ZUK1-F1
#
_cell.length_a   1.000
_cell.length_b   1.000
_cell.length_c   1.000
_cell.angle_alpha   90.00
_cell.angle_beta   90.00
_cell.angle_gamma   90.00
#
_symmetry.space_group_name_H-M   'P 1'
#
loop_
_entity.id
_entity.type
_entity.pdbx_description
1 polymer ?
#
loop_
_entity_poly.entity_id
_entity_poly.type
_entity_poly.pdbx_seq_one_letter_code
_entity_poly.pdbx_strand_id
1 'polypeptide(L)'
;MIAQLYRKRWKLETLFQVLTENLCCEINTLGYPKAALFTFCIALVAYNVLSVVKAALRIETEVSNYYLADEIRGTYRGMMIAIPPEEWGIFHNITFMELSQILKHLAGLAKLRAFRRHPRGPKIAQPKRTYLKNKPHVSTAKILAQKAQNINTP
;
A
#
# COMPACT_ATOMS: atom_id res chain seq x y z
N MET A 1 18.64 8.08 -21.54
CA MET A 1 17.23 8.13 -22.00
C MET A 1 16.41 6.91 -21.55
N ILE A 2 16.86 5.67 -21.80
CA ILE A 2 16.15 4.44 -21.35
C ILE A 2 16.03 4.33 -19.82
N ALA A 3 17.09 4.65 -19.07
CA ALA A 3 17.08 4.61 -17.60
C ALA A 3 16.04 5.54 -16.94
N GLN A 4 15.75 6.70 -17.54
CA GLN A 4 14.72 7.63 -17.06
C GLN A 4 13.31 7.08 -17.31
N LEU A 5 13.09 6.39 -18.44
CA LEU A 5 11.83 5.71 -18.74
C LEU A 5 11.62 4.51 -17.80
N TYR A 6 12.69 3.75 -17.53
CA TYR A 6 12.67 2.61 -16.61
C TYR A 6 12.35 3.02 -15.17
N ARG A 7 12.80 4.21 -14.74
CA ARG A 7 12.46 4.79 -13.42
C ARG A 7 10.95 5.02 -13.24
N LYS A 8 10.19 5.24 -14.31
CA LYS A 8 8.72 5.37 -14.24
C LYS A 8 8.03 4.04 -13.90
N ARG A 9 8.61 2.90 -14.28
CA ARG A 9 8.06 1.57 -13.94
C ARG A 9 8.05 1.34 -12.42
N TRP A 10 9.11 1.74 -11.73
CA TRP A 10 9.20 1.62 -10.27
C TRP A 10 8.11 2.42 -9.53
N LYS A 11 7.65 3.54 -10.12
CA LYS A 11 6.51 4.30 -9.58
C LYS A 11 5.21 3.52 -9.63
N LEU A 12 4.98 2.74 -10.71
CA LEU A 12 3.81 1.88 -10.83
C LEU A 12 3.86 0.74 -9.81
N GLU A 13 5.02 0.10 -9.66
CA GLU A 13 5.19 -0.96 -8.65
C GLU A 13 4.96 -0.43 -7.22
N THR A 14 5.45 0.77 -6.93
CA THR A 14 5.19 1.45 -5.64
C THR A 14 3.69 1.76 -5.45
N LEU A 15 2.99 2.18 -6.51
CA LEU A 15 1.55 2.39 -6.48
C LEU A 15 0.79 1.09 -6.17
N PHE A 16 1.09 0.01 -6.89
CA PHE A 16 0.47 -1.29 -6.65
C PHE A 16 0.73 -1.80 -5.24
N GLN A 17 1.95 -1.66 -4.73
CA GLN A 17 2.28 -2.01 -3.35
C GLN A 17 1.40 -1.23 -2.35
N VAL A 18 1.23 0.08 -2.54
CA VAL A 18 0.40 0.91 -1.66
C VAL A 18 -1.07 0.52 -1.71
N LEU A 19 -1.58 0.24 -2.91
CA LEU A 19 -2.97 -0.19 -3.12
C LEU A 19 -3.26 -1.52 -2.41
N THR A 20 -2.35 -2.49 -2.50
CA THR A 20 -2.51 -3.80 -1.88
C THR A 20 -2.36 -3.72 -0.35
N GLU A 21 -1.33 -3.02 0.15
CA GLU A 21 -1.02 -3.00 1.59
C GLU A 21 -1.96 -2.12 2.40
N ASN A 22 -2.39 -0.96 1.88
CA ASN A 22 -3.11 0.05 2.68
C ASN A 22 -4.59 0.20 2.30
N LEU A 23 -4.95 -0.11 1.06
CA LEU A 23 -6.30 0.12 0.51
C LEU A 23 -7.06 -1.19 0.23
N CYS A 24 -6.48 -2.35 0.58
CA CYS A 24 -7.09 -3.68 0.42
C CYS A 24 -7.69 -3.90 -0.99
N CYS A 25 -6.94 -3.46 -2.00
CA CYS A 25 -7.36 -3.50 -3.41
C CYS A 25 -7.75 -4.90 -3.90
N GLU A 26 -7.12 -5.93 -3.31
CA GLU A 26 -7.45 -7.34 -3.50
C GLU A 26 -8.16 -7.88 -2.25
N ILE A 27 -9.49 -7.96 -2.32
CA ILE A 27 -10.28 -8.58 -1.26
C ILE A 27 -10.34 -10.08 -1.55
N ASN A 28 -9.64 -10.88 -0.73
CA ASN A 28 -9.49 -12.33 -0.89
C ASN A 28 -10.81 -13.12 -1.00
N THR A 29 -11.94 -12.53 -0.60
CA THR A 29 -13.25 -13.19 -0.51
C THR A 29 -14.21 -12.87 -1.66
N LEU A 30 -13.86 -12.00 -2.61
CA LEU A 30 -14.70 -11.75 -3.78
C LEU A 30 -14.36 -12.71 -4.92
N GLY A 31 -14.99 -13.89 -4.93
CA GLY A 31 -14.90 -14.88 -6.02
C GLY A 31 -15.55 -14.44 -7.35
N TYR A 32 -15.88 -13.15 -7.51
CA TYR A 32 -16.56 -12.60 -8.68
C TYR A 32 -15.65 -11.60 -9.42
N PRO A 33 -15.23 -11.89 -10.66
CA PRO A 33 -14.22 -11.09 -11.37
C PRO A 33 -14.68 -9.64 -11.62
N LYS A 34 -15.98 -9.42 -11.82
CA LYS A 34 -16.54 -8.07 -11.99
C LYS A 34 -16.41 -7.21 -10.73
N ALA A 35 -16.59 -7.83 -9.56
CA ALA A 35 -16.52 -7.12 -8.29
C ALA A 35 -15.06 -6.82 -7.90
N ALA A 36 -14.13 -7.72 -8.21
CA ALA A 36 -12.69 -7.47 -8.07
C ALA A 36 -12.21 -6.28 -8.93
N LEU A 37 -12.69 -6.17 -10.17
CA LEU A 37 -12.36 -5.01 -11.02
C LEU A 37 -12.92 -3.70 -10.44
N PHE A 38 -14.13 -3.75 -9.89
CA PHE A 38 -14.75 -2.59 -9.27
C PHE A 38 -13.99 -2.12 -8.02
N THR A 39 -13.62 -3.03 -7.11
CA THR A 39 -12.81 -2.70 -5.93
C THR A 39 -11.45 -2.15 -6.32
N PHE A 40 -10.86 -2.70 -7.38
CA PHE A 40 -9.61 -2.19 -7.95
C PHE A 40 -9.74 -0.73 -8.43
N CYS A 41 -10.80 -0.41 -9.18
CA CYS A 41 -11.08 0.96 -9.61
C CYS A 41 -11.29 1.91 -8.42
N ILE A 42 -12.02 1.49 -7.39
CA ILE A 42 -12.20 2.29 -6.17
C ILE A 42 -10.86 2.56 -5.47
N ALA A 43 -10.00 1.54 -5.37
CA ALA A 43 -8.70 1.69 -4.74
C ALA A 43 -7.83 2.72 -5.50
N LEU A 44 -7.90 2.77 -6.84
CA LEU A 44 -7.23 3.80 -7.64
C LEU A 44 -7.74 5.22 -7.32
N VAL A 45 -9.06 5.39 -7.23
CA VAL A 45 -9.66 6.67 -6.85
C VAL A 45 -9.23 7.08 -5.44
N ALA A 46 -9.26 6.15 -4.49
CA ALA A 46 -8.80 6.38 -3.13
C ALA A 46 -7.31 6.79 -3.08
N TYR A 47 -6.47 6.18 -3.92
CA TYR A 47 -5.06 6.58 -4.03
C TYR A 47 -4.90 8.01 -4.59
N ASN A 48 -5.73 8.42 -5.55
CA ASN A 48 -5.71 9.79 -6.05
C ASN A 48 -6.07 10.80 -4.95
N VAL A 49 -7.10 10.50 -4.14
CA VAL A 49 -7.47 11.31 -2.97
C VAL A 49 -6.30 11.39 -1.97
N LEU A 50 -5.69 10.25 -1.64
CA LEU A 50 -4.53 10.19 -0.74
C LEU A 50 -3.34 11.01 -1.29
N SER A 51 -3.14 11.02 -2.60
CA SER A 51 -2.09 11.80 -3.26
C SER A 51 -2.35 13.30 -3.13
N VAL A 52 -3.61 13.74 -3.24
CA VAL A 52 -4.00 15.15 -2.99
C VAL A 52 -3.72 15.53 -1.55
N VAL A 53 -4.08 14.69 -0.57
CA VAL A 53 -3.80 14.94 0.86
C VAL A 53 -2.30 15.08 1.11
N LYS A 54 -1.49 14.18 0.55
CA LYS A 54 -0.02 14.28 0.65
C LYS A 54 0.54 15.54 0.01
N ALA A 55 0.03 15.92 -1.16
CA ALA A 55 0.43 17.14 -1.83
C ALA A 55 0.08 18.38 -1.00
N ALA A 56 -1.09 18.41 -0.35
CA ALA A 56 -1.49 19.46 0.58
C ALA A 56 -0.56 19.54 1.79
N LEU A 57 -0.13 18.39 2.33
CA LEU A 57 0.86 18.30 3.42
C LEU A 57 2.29 18.66 3.00
N ARG A 58 2.56 18.87 1.70
CA ARG A 58 3.87 19.23 1.10
C ARG A 58 5.02 18.27 1.45
N ILE A 59 4.72 17.04 1.87
CA ILE A 59 5.71 16.06 2.38
C ILE A 59 5.45 14.69 1.73
N GLU A 60 5.70 14.60 0.43
CA GLU A 60 5.44 13.37 -0.34
C GLU A 60 6.28 12.17 0.13
N THR A 61 7.45 12.41 0.72
CA THR A 61 8.47 11.37 0.95
C THR A 61 8.57 10.89 2.41
N GLU A 62 8.28 11.74 3.40
CA GLU A 62 8.46 11.37 4.82
C GLU A 62 7.22 10.73 5.45
N VAL A 63 6.03 10.93 4.87
CA VAL A 63 4.76 10.47 5.45
C VAL A 63 4.51 8.99 5.11
N SER A 64 4.09 8.23 6.12
CA SER A 64 3.65 6.84 5.96
C SER A 64 2.19 6.78 5.53
N ASN A 65 1.91 6.08 4.44
CA ASN A 65 0.53 5.89 3.96
C ASN A 65 -0.30 5.11 4.97
N TYR A 66 0.33 4.15 5.64
CA TYR A 66 -0.28 3.31 6.66
C TYR A 66 -0.81 4.15 7.82
N TYR A 67 0.04 5.00 8.44
CA TYR A 67 -0.38 5.82 9.57
C TYR A 67 -1.46 6.84 9.20
N LEU A 68 -1.43 7.35 7.97
CA LEU A 68 -2.48 8.25 7.49
C LEU A 68 -3.82 7.52 7.32
N ALA A 69 -3.81 6.32 6.74
CA ALA A 69 -5.02 5.50 6.60
C ALA A 69 -5.58 5.05 7.96
N ASP A 70 -4.69 4.68 8.90
CA ASP A 70 -5.04 4.28 10.26
C ASP A 70 -5.67 5.44 11.05
N GLU A 71 -5.08 6.63 10.98
CA GLU A 71 -5.63 7.85 11.60
C GLU A 71 -7.00 8.20 11.03
N ILE A 72 -7.17 8.15 9.70
CA ILE A 72 -8.47 8.41 9.07
C ILE A 72 -9.51 7.40 9.60
N ARG A 73 -9.15 6.12 9.70
CA ARG A 73 -10.04 5.07 10.22
C ARG A 73 -10.41 5.32 11.69
N GLY A 74 -9.44 5.71 12.52
CA GLY A 74 -9.67 5.98 13.95
C GLY A 74 -10.49 7.24 14.20
N THR A 75 -10.24 8.29 13.43
CA THR A 75 -10.83 9.62 13.65
C THR A 75 -12.17 9.79 12.95
N TYR A 76 -12.45 9.05 11.87
CA TYR A 76 -13.70 9.15 11.10
C TYR A 76 -14.95 9.08 11.98
N ARG A 77 -15.02 8.08 12.87
CA ARG A 77 -16.19 7.92 13.75
C ARG A 77 -16.37 9.11 14.70
N GLY A 78 -15.29 9.63 15.28
CA GLY A 78 -15.35 10.79 16.17
C GLY A 78 -15.75 12.05 15.42
N MET A 79 -15.23 12.23 14.21
CA MET A 79 -15.55 13.35 13.32
C MET A 79 -17.02 13.36 12.92
N MET A 80 -17.59 12.21 12.56
CA MET A 80 -19.01 12.08 12.20
C MET A 80 -19.97 12.35 13.37
N ILE A 81 -19.49 12.25 14.63
CA ILE A 81 -20.26 12.63 15.82
C ILE A 81 -20.13 14.13 16.10
N ALA A 82 -18.92 14.67 15.92
CA ALA A 82 -18.60 16.05 16.26
C ALA A 82 -19.08 17.09 15.22
N ILE A 83 -19.17 16.70 13.94
CA ILE A 83 -19.53 17.58 12.83
C ILE A 83 -20.84 17.09 12.22
N PRO A 84 -21.94 17.84 12.38
CA PRO A 84 -23.24 17.42 11.85
C PRO A 84 -23.26 17.52 10.31
N PRO A 85 -24.12 16.74 9.62
CA PRO A 85 -24.13 16.63 8.15
C PRO A 85 -24.26 17.96 7.39
N GLU A 86 -24.96 18.94 7.97
CA GLU A 86 -25.26 20.24 7.35
C GLU A 86 -23.99 21.07 7.12
N GLU A 87 -23.01 20.96 8.03
CA GLU A 87 -21.74 21.67 7.95
C GLU A 87 -20.88 21.19 6.77
N TRP A 88 -21.12 19.97 6.26
CA TRP A 88 -20.43 19.45 5.08
C TRP A 88 -20.94 20.07 3.78
N GLY A 89 -22.12 20.71 3.80
CA GLY A 89 -22.74 21.32 2.62
C GLY A 89 -21.89 22.42 1.98
N ILE A 90 -21.00 23.05 2.75
CA ILE A 90 -20.05 24.05 2.23
C ILE A 90 -19.18 23.48 1.10
N PHE A 91 -18.83 22.20 1.15
CA PHE A 91 -17.93 21.58 0.16
C PHE A 91 -18.61 21.30 -1.19
N HIS A 92 -19.94 21.41 -1.28
CA HIS A 92 -20.66 21.16 -2.54
C HIS A 92 -20.47 22.27 -3.58
N ASN A 93 -20.38 23.52 -3.14
CA ASN A 93 -20.39 24.69 -4.03
C ASN A 93 -19.04 25.43 -4.10
N ILE A 94 -18.03 24.97 -3.36
CA ILE A 94 -16.71 25.60 -3.40
C ILE A 94 -15.99 25.32 -4.71
N THR A 95 -15.21 26.30 -5.14
CA THR A 95 -14.32 26.18 -6.29
C THR A 95 -13.09 25.34 -5.95
N PHE A 96 -12.42 24.83 -6.98
CA PHE A 96 -11.14 24.11 -6.82
C PHE A 96 -10.09 24.96 -6.09
N MET A 97 -10.06 26.28 -6.33
CA MET A 97 -9.11 27.18 -5.70
C MET A 97 -9.35 27.29 -4.20
N GLU A 98 -10.60 27.49 -3.79
CA GLU A 98 -10.99 27.55 -2.37
C GLU A 98 -10.73 26.22 -1.67
N LEU A 99 -11.10 25.09 -2.29
CA LEU A 99 -10.79 23.76 -1.75
C LEU A 99 -9.28 23.60 -1.53
N SER A 100 -8.45 24.01 -2.49
CA SER A 100 -7.00 23.91 -2.36
C SER A 100 -6.44 24.77 -1.22
N GLN A 101 -7.03 25.93 -0.96
CA GLN A 101 -6.65 26.82 0.14
C GLN A 101 -7.03 26.23 1.49
N ILE A 102 -8.26 25.71 1.61
CA ILE A 102 -8.74 25.02 2.80
C ILE A 102 -7.85 23.81 3.12
N LEU A 103 -7.56 22.96 2.12
CA LEU A 103 -6.68 21.80 2.30
C LEU A 103 -5.28 22.21 2.77
N LYS A 104 -4.69 23.26 2.21
CA LYS A 104 -3.39 23.78 2.65
C LYS A 104 -3.44 24.36 4.06
N HIS A 105 -4.51 25.06 4.42
CA HIS A 105 -4.71 25.61 5.75
C HIS A 105 -4.81 24.50 6.80
N LEU A 106 -5.66 23.50 6.57
CA LEU A 106 -5.81 22.32 7.44
C LEU A 106 -4.51 21.52 7.53
N ALA A 107 -3.81 21.35 6.40
CA ALA A 107 -2.50 20.71 6.38
C ALA A 107 -1.46 21.44 7.26
N GLY A 108 -1.54 22.77 7.35
CA GLY A 108 -0.68 23.56 8.24
C GLY A 108 -0.93 23.32 9.74
N LEU A 109 -2.14 22.86 10.11
CA LEU A 109 -2.50 22.51 11.49
C LEU A 109 -2.11 21.08 11.86
N ALA A 110 -1.78 20.24 10.87
CA ALA A 110 -1.48 18.83 11.10
C ALA A 110 -0.12 18.62 11.78
N LYS A 111 -0.08 17.75 12.80
CA LYS A 111 1.16 17.37 13.50
C LYS A 111 1.91 16.28 12.72
N LEU A 112 2.67 16.70 11.72
CA LEU A 112 3.39 15.84 10.77
C LEU A 112 4.35 14.82 11.40
N ARG A 113 4.89 15.12 12.59
CA ARG A 113 5.80 14.23 13.32
C ARG A 113 5.16 12.87 13.63
N ALA A 114 3.86 12.82 13.88
CA ALA A 114 3.14 11.59 14.19
C ALA A 114 3.04 10.64 12.98
N PHE A 115 3.07 11.17 11.77
CA PHE A 115 2.85 10.41 10.54
C PHE A 115 4.15 10.01 9.83
N ARG A 116 5.31 10.30 10.43
CA ARG A 116 6.61 9.97 9.83
C ARG A 116 6.81 8.47 9.74
N ARG A 117 7.35 8.03 8.60
CA ARG A 117 7.81 6.66 8.43
C ARG A 117 8.87 6.34 9.48
N HIS A 118 8.70 5.19 10.12
CA HIS A 118 9.76 4.66 10.97
C HIS A 118 10.79 3.99 10.04
N PRO A 119 12.04 4.49 9.97
CA PRO A 119 13.05 3.86 9.13
C PRO A 119 13.28 2.44 9.63
N ARG A 120 13.26 1.48 8.69
CA ARG A 120 13.61 0.10 9.02
C ARG A 120 15.05 0.10 9.53
N GLY A 121 15.27 -0.51 10.70
CA GLY A 121 16.61 -0.75 11.22
C GLY A 121 17.46 -1.54 10.22
N PRO A 122 18.80 -1.52 10.36
CA PRO A 122 19.69 -2.26 9.48
C PRO A 122 19.24 -3.72 9.37
N LYS A 123 19.22 -4.24 8.14
CA LYS A 123 18.79 -5.61 7.86
C LYS A 123 19.67 -6.55 8.68
N ILE A 124 19.05 -7.30 9.60
CA ILE A 124 19.76 -8.31 10.39
C ILE A 124 20.37 -9.32 9.42
N ALA A 125 21.67 -9.56 9.55
CA ALA A 125 22.37 -10.54 8.74
C ALA A 125 21.70 -11.91 8.93
N GLN A 126 21.32 -12.54 7.83
CA GLN A 126 20.77 -13.90 7.92
C GLN A 126 21.87 -14.83 8.43
N PRO A 127 21.56 -15.75 9.37
CA PRO A 127 22.53 -16.72 9.84
C PRO A 127 23.07 -17.51 8.64
N LYS A 128 24.38 -17.81 8.67
CA LYS A 128 25.04 -18.54 7.59
C LYS A 128 24.35 -19.90 7.47
N ARG A 129 23.82 -20.21 6.27
CA ARG A 129 23.10 -21.46 6.02
C ARG A 129 24.00 -22.64 6.39
N THR A 130 23.58 -23.43 7.38
CA THR A 130 24.29 -24.63 7.79
C THR A 130 23.87 -25.77 6.88
N TYR A 131 24.80 -26.29 6.08
CA TYR A 131 24.54 -27.48 5.27
C TYR A 131 24.50 -28.71 6.20
N LEU A 132 23.31 -29.27 6.40
CA LEU A 132 23.14 -30.50 7.16
C LEU A 132 23.50 -31.69 6.25
N LYS A 133 24.73 -32.20 6.39
CA LYS A 133 25.22 -33.35 5.62
C LYS A 133 24.32 -34.59 5.74
N ASN A 134 23.65 -34.75 6.88
CA ASN A 134 22.75 -35.88 7.16
C ASN A 134 21.32 -35.70 6.60
N LYS A 135 20.93 -34.48 6.24
CA LYS A 135 19.62 -34.15 5.64
C LYS A 135 19.83 -33.09 4.55
N PRO A 136 20.48 -33.44 3.43
CA PRO A 136 20.68 -32.50 2.34
C PRO A 136 19.31 -32.07 1.79
N HIS A 137 19.15 -30.78 1.51
CA HIS A 137 17.96 -30.28 0.83
C HIS A 137 17.96 -30.82 -0.60
N VAL A 138 17.09 -31.79 -0.86
CA VAL A 138 16.91 -32.41 -2.17
C VAL A 138 15.59 -31.96 -2.77
N SER A 139 15.63 -31.59 -4.05
CA SER A 139 14.41 -31.28 -4.82
C SER A 139 13.53 -32.53 -4.88
N THR A 140 12.26 -32.40 -4.50
CA THR A 140 11.25 -33.45 -4.59
C THR A 140 11.12 -33.99 -6.03
N ALA A 141 11.26 -33.12 -7.03
CA ALA A 141 11.28 -33.53 -8.44
C ALA A 141 12.43 -34.49 -8.75
N LYS A 142 13.61 -34.29 -8.13
CA LYS A 142 14.78 -35.16 -8.31
C LYS A 142 14.57 -36.53 -7.67
N ILE A 143 13.92 -36.59 -6.50
CA ILE A 143 13.55 -37.85 -5.82
C ILE A 143 12.53 -38.64 -6.66
N LEU A 144 11.52 -37.96 -7.20
CA LEU A 144 10.48 -38.60 -8.02
C LEU A 144 11.06 -39.15 -9.34
N ALA A 145 11.97 -38.41 -9.98
CA ALA A 145 12.66 -38.88 -11.19
C ALA A 145 13.54 -40.12 -10.91
N GLN A 146 14.27 -40.14 -9.78
CA GLN A 146 15.06 -41.31 -9.38
C GLN A 146 14.19 -42.52 -9.05
N LYS A 147 13.05 -42.33 -8.38
CA LYS A 147 12.08 -43.41 -8.14
C LYS A 147 11.53 -43.97 -9.45
N ALA A 148 11.16 -43.11 -10.40
CA ALA A 148 10.66 -43.55 -11.71
C ALA A 148 11.71 -44.33 -12.51
N GLN A 149 12.99 -43.97 -12.41
CA GLN A 149 14.09 -44.71 -13.03
C GLN A 149 14.33 -46.06 -12.35
N ASN A 150 14.31 -46.11 -11.02
CA ASN A 150 14.52 -47.37 -10.27
C ASN A 150 13.37 -48.38 -10.44
N ILE A 151 12.14 -47.93 -10.72
CA ILE A 151 10.99 -48.81 -11.02
C ILE A 151 11.11 -49.45 -12.41
N ASN A 152 11.91 -48.89 -13.32
CA ASN A 152 12.05 -49.32 -14.71
C ASN A 152 13.34 -50.14 -14.98
N THR A 153 14.01 -50.63 -13.95
CA THR A 153 15.16 -51.56 -14.07
C THR A 153 14.72 -52.90 -13.49
N PRO A 154 14.87 -54.04 -14.22
CA PRO A 154 14.47 -55.36 -13.74
C PRO A 154 15.30 -55.84 -12.54
#